data_AF-A0A8S2G686-F1
#
_entry.id   AF-A0A8S2G686-F1
#
_cell.length_a   1.000
_cell.length_b   1.000
_cell.length_c   1.000
_cell.angle_alpha   90.00
_cell.angle_beta   90.00
_cell.angle_gamma   90.00
#
_symmetry.space_group_name_H-M   'P 1'
#
loop_
_entity.id
_entity.type
_entity.pdbx_description
1 polymer ?
#
loop_
_entity_poly.entity_id
_entity_poly.type
_entity_poly.pdbx_seq_one_letter_code
_entity_poly.pdbx_strand_id
1 'polypeptide(L)'
;MSKYITEVILCNYDLSSLPSSFIAAISLYMALKFTKFIPNNKRVVRNFFERTPYKQDELESKFLTIIDLLKSVSHSPHYGSVREKYKREEFDYVASFDYEVDFEVKLPEQAVVKK
;
A
#
# COMPACT_ATOMS: atom_id res chain seq x y z
N MET A 1 -8.28 -3.52 4.88
CA MET A 1 -7.27 -2.88 4.02
C MET A 1 -5.90 -3.57 4.02
N SER A 2 -5.15 -3.64 5.13
CA SER A 2 -3.79 -4.23 5.13
C SER A 2 -3.72 -5.67 4.59
N LYS A 3 -4.62 -6.56 5.04
CA LYS A 3 -4.72 -7.94 4.54
C LYS A 3 -4.96 -8.04 3.02
N TYR A 4 -5.78 -7.14 2.48
CA TYR A 4 -6.04 -7.05 1.05
C TYR A 4 -4.76 -6.72 0.28
N ILE A 5 -4.02 -5.69 0.72
CA ILE A 5 -2.75 -5.29 0.10
C ILE A 5 -1.74 -6.44 0.13
N THR A 6 -1.68 -7.18 1.24
CA THR A 6 -0.82 -8.37 1.34
C THR A 6 -1.18 -9.43 0.30
N GLU A 7 -2.45 -9.81 0.17
CA GLU A 7 -2.87 -10.79 -0.84
C GLU A 7 -2.63 -10.30 -2.27
N VAL A 8 -2.78 -8.99 -2.52
CA VAL A 8 -2.44 -8.37 -3.81
C VAL A 8 -0.94 -8.47 -4.10
N ILE A 9 -0.07 -8.18 -3.13
CA ILE A 9 1.39 -8.34 -3.27
C ILE A 9 1.76 -9.78 -3.62
N LEU A 10 1.09 -10.76 -3.00
CA LEU A 10 1.32 -12.18 -3.28
C LEU A 10 0.94 -12.60 -4.71
N CYS A 11 0.11 -11.84 -5.41
CA CYS A 11 -0.19 -12.06 -6.82
C CYS A 11 0.95 -11.63 -7.77
N ASN A 12 2.00 -10.95 -7.27
CA ASN A 12 3.13 -10.50 -8.06
C ASN A 12 4.42 -11.23 -7.65
N TYR A 13 5.07 -11.89 -8.62
CA TYR A 13 6.27 -12.70 -8.35
C TYR A 13 7.42 -11.87 -7.75
N ASP A 14 7.69 -10.69 -8.28
CA ASP A 14 8.81 -9.86 -7.84
C ASP A 14 8.61 -9.37 -6.40
N LEU A 15 7.41 -8.92 -6.05
CA LEU A 15 7.10 -8.44 -4.70
C LEU A 15 6.91 -9.58 -3.70
N SER A 16 6.40 -10.74 -4.13
CA SER A 16 6.24 -11.92 -3.26
C SER A 16 7.58 -12.54 -2.83
N SER A 17 8.67 -12.22 -3.53
CA SER A 17 10.03 -12.63 -3.15
C SER A 17 10.60 -11.84 -1.96
N LEU A 18 9.97 -10.73 -1.57
CA LEU A 18 10.40 -9.93 -0.42
C LEU A 18 10.21 -10.69 0.90
N PRO A 19 10.98 -10.36 1.96
CA PRO A 19 10.77 -10.95 3.27
C PRO A 19 9.33 -10.78 3.75
N SER A 20 8.72 -11.83 4.31
CA SER A 20 7.32 -11.78 4.75
C SER A 20 7.05 -10.68 5.79
N SER A 21 8.04 -10.39 6.65
CA SER A 21 7.96 -9.29 7.61
C SER A 21 7.98 -7.92 6.92
N PHE A 22 8.70 -7.78 5.80
CA PHE A 22 8.67 -6.56 4.97
C PHE A 22 7.30 -6.40 4.33
N ILE A 23 6.75 -7.47 3.73
CA ILE A 23 5.42 -7.47 3.12
C ILE A 23 4.35 -7.07 4.14
N ALA A 24 4.41 -7.61 5.35
CA ALA A 24 3.49 -7.24 6.44
C ALA A 24 3.65 -5.76 6.84
N ALA A 25 4.89 -5.29 7.01
CA ALA A 25 5.17 -3.91 7.39
C ALA A 25 4.69 -2.91 6.33
N ILE A 26 5.00 -3.14 5.05
CA ILE A 26 4.58 -2.24 3.98
C ILE A 26 3.06 -2.26 3.77
N SER A 27 2.43 -3.43 3.86
CA SER A 27 0.97 -3.55 3.75
C SER A 27 0.26 -2.79 4.86
N LEU A 28 0.76 -2.85 6.10
CA LEU A 28 0.21 -2.09 7.21
C LEU A 28 0.46 -0.60 7.04
N TYR A 29 1.69 -0.20 6.72
CA TYR A 29 2.06 1.19 6.49
C TYR A 29 1.19 1.85 5.40
N MET A 30 0.99 1.17 4.27
CA MET A 30 0.11 1.63 3.20
C MET A 30 -1.35 1.72 3.65
N ALA A 31 -1.86 0.73 4.39
CA ALA A 31 -3.21 0.79 4.94
C ALA A 31 -3.41 2.00 5.86
N LEU A 32 -2.42 2.33 6.70
CA LEU A 32 -2.46 3.52 7.56
C LEU A 32 -2.41 4.83 6.75
N LYS A 33 -1.70 4.86 5.62
CA LYS A 33 -1.76 5.98 4.66
C LYS A 33 -3.14 6.10 4.04
N PHE A 34 -3.70 5.00 3.51
CA PHE A 34 -5.00 4.96 2.85
C PHE A 34 -6.14 5.46 3.74
N THR A 35 -6.14 5.07 5.02
CA THR A 35 -7.17 5.48 5.97
C THR A 35 -6.93 6.88 6.56
N LYS A 36 -5.93 7.63 6.05
CA LYS A 36 -5.49 8.93 6.60
C LYS A 36 -5.21 8.86 8.11
N PHE A 37 -4.81 7.68 8.60
CA PHE A 37 -4.53 7.45 10.02
C PHE A 37 -3.23 8.12 10.46
N ILE A 38 -2.22 8.12 9.57
CA ILE A 38 -0.89 8.70 9.82
C ILE A 38 -0.93 10.18 10.25
N PRO A 39 -1.55 11.12 9.51
CA PRO A 39 -1.57 12.53 9.89
C PRO A 39 -2.26 12.75 11.24
N ASN A 40 -3.22 11.90 11.60
CA ASN A 40 -4.03 12.01 12.82
C ASN A 40 -3.40 11.31 14.03
N ASN A 41 -2.41 10.42 13.85
CA ASN A 41 -1.90 9.54 14.91
C ASN A 41 -0.37 9.37 14.89
N LYS A 42 0.36 10.50 14.89
CA LYS A 42 1.84 10.52 14.83
C LYS A 42 2.54 9.60 15.85
N ARG A 43 1.99 9.44 17.05
CA ARG A 43 2.54 8.56 18.10
C ARG A 43 2.51 7.09 17.68
N VAL A 44 1.43 6.63 17.06
CA VAL A 44 1.28 5.24 16.62
C VAL A 44 2.24 4.94 15.47
N VAL A 45 2.40 5.89 14.56
CA VAL A 45 3.34 5.79 13.43
C VAL A 45 4.78 5.73 13.93
N ARG A 46 5.14 6.56 14.92
CA ARG A 46 6.46 6.49 15.56
C ARG A 46 6.69 5.13 16.22
N ASN A 47 5.73 4.64 17.00
CA ASN A 47 5.81 3.33 17.65
C ASN A 47 5.94 2.17 16.64
N PHE A 48 5.30 2.29 15.46
CA PHE A 48 5.45 1.34 14.37
C PHE A 48 6.91 1.28 13.91
N PHE A 49 7.49 2.43 13.56
CA PHE A 49 8.89 2.50 13.12
C PHE A 49 9.91 2.17 14.21
N GLU A 50 9.60 2.40 15.49
CA GLU A 50 10.44 1.96 16.62
C GLU A 50 10.47 0.43 16.79
N ARG A 51 9.46 -0.29 16.27
CA ARG A 51 9.29 -1.74 16.46
C ARG A 51 9.51 -2.56 15.19
N THR A 52 9.66 -1.90 14.05
CA THR A 52 9.99 -2.55 12.77
C THR A 52 11.44 -2.29 12.42
N PRO A 53 12.17 -3.26 11.85
CA PRO A 53 13.53 -3.04 11.39
C PRO A 53 13.61 -2.17 10.12
N TYR A 54 12.47 -1.84 9.50
CA TYR A 54 12.37 -1.16 8.22
C TYR A 54 12.20 0.34 8.40
N LYS A 55 12.96 1.12 7.62
CA LYS A 55 12.86 2.57 7.59
C LYS A 55 11.72 3.02 6.68
N GLN A 56 11.26 4.25 6.88
CA GLN A 56 10.15 4.80 6.10
C GLN A 56 10.47 4.89 4.60
N ASP A 57 11.68 5.32 4.24
CA ASP A 57 12.15 5.42 2.86
C ASP A 57 12.20 4.06 2.15
N GLU A 58 12.60 3.00 2.87
CA GLU A 58 12.58 1.64 2.34
C GLU A 58 11.16 1.18 1.99
N LEU A 59 10.18 1.44 2.87
CA LEU A 59 8.77 1.12 2.62
C LEU A 59 8.18 2.01 1.51
N GLU A 60 8.52 3.30 1.48
CA GLU A 60 8.03 4.24 0.47
C GLU A 60 8.59 3.93 -0.93
N SER A 61 9.79 3.34 -1.03
CA SER A 61 10.40 2.97 -2.32
C SER A 61 9.56 2.01 -3.16
N LYS A 62 8.69 1.20 -2.52
CA LYS A 62 7.79 0.25 -3.18
C LYS A 62 6.35 0.74 -3.30
N PHE A 63 6.06 1.94 -2.79
CA PHE A 63 4.70 2.47 -2.73
C PHE A 63 4.04 2.56 -4.11
N LEU A 64 4.71 3.20 -5.07
CA LEU A 64 4.18 3.36 -6.43
C LEU A 64 3.96 2.00 -7.12
N THR A 65 4.92 1.08 -7.00
CA THR A 65 4.80 -0.27 -7.57
C THR A 65 3.58 -1.02 -7.01
N ILE A 66 3.31 -0.90 -5.71
CA ILE A 66 2.14 -1.55 -5.09
C ILE A 66 0.84 -0.85 -5.48
N ILE A 67 0.83 0.47 -5.65
CA ILE A 67 -0.33 1.20 -6.18
C ILE A 67 -0.65 0.74 -7.60
N ASP A 68 0.35 0.67 -8.48
CA ASP A 68 0.18 0.19 -9.85
C ASP A 68 -0.31 -1.26 -9.88
N LEU A 69 0.16 -2.09 -8.95
CA LEU A 69 -0.33 -3.46 -8.80
C LEU A 69 -1.78 -3.51 -8.32
N LEU A 70 -2.16 -2.69 -7.33
CA LEU A 70 -3.55 -2.59 -6.86
C LEU A 70 -4.50 -2.19 -7.99
N LYS A 71 -4.08 -1.23 -8.84
CA LYS A 71 -4.81 -0.84 -10.06
C LYS A 71 -4.85 -1.98 -11.08
N SER A 72 -3.74 -2.65 -11.31
CA SER A 72 -3.69 -3.77 -12.26
C SER A 72 -4.60 -4.93 -11.81
N VAL A 73 -4.63 -5.24 -10.52
CA VAL A 73 -5.51 -6.26 -9.94
C VAL A 73 -6.98 -5.80 -9.91
N SER A 74 -7.26 -4.52 -9.74
CA SER A 74 -8.65 -4.01 -9.78
C SER A 74 -9.29 -4.15 -11.18
N HIS A 75 -8.47 -4.14 -12.24
CA HIS A 75 -8.91 -4.24 -13.64
C HIS A 75 -8.62 -5.59 -14.31
N SER A 76 -7.82 -6.47 -13.71
CA SER A 76 -7.43 -7.74 -14.31
C SER A 76 -8.50 -8.83 -14.14
N PRO A 77 -8.88 -9.54 -15.22
CA PRO A 77 -9.76 -10.71 -15.13
C PRO A 77 -9.08 -11.92 -14.47
N HIS A 78 -7.74 -11.98 -14.45
CA HIS A 78 -6.98 -13.11 -13.90
C HIS A 78 -6.79 -13.06 -12.39
N TYR A 79 -6.82 -11.86 -11.79
CA TYR A 79 -6.69 -11.67 -10.34
C TYR A 79 -8.03 -11.37 -9.65
N GLY A 80 -9.14 -11.67 -10.34
CA GLY A 80 -10.49 -11.38 -9.89
C GLY A 80 -10.84 -12.03 -8.55
N SER A 81 -10.30 -13.22 -8.22
CA SER A 81 -10.66 -13.94 -6.99
C SER A 81 -10.33 -13.17 -5.70
N VAL A 82 -9.15 -12.54 -5.62
CA VAL A 82 -8.74 -11.73 -4.46
C VAL A 82 -9.60 -10.48 -4.38
N ARG A 83 -9.77 -9.76 -5.50
CA ARG A 83 -10.60 -8.54 -5.54
C ARG A 83 -12.05 -8.83 -5.15
N GLU A 84 -12.68 -9.83 -5.74
CA GLU A 84 -14.09 -10.18 -5.46
C GLU A 84 -14.30 -10.68 -4.03
N LYS A 85 -13.30 -11.34 -3.43
CA LYS A 85 -13.30 -11.65 -2.00
C LYS A 85 -13.40 -10.37 -1.17
N TYR A 86 -12.51 -9.40 -1.40
CA TYR A 86 -12.41 -8.18 -0.58
C TYR A 86 -13.44 -7.08 -0.93
N LYS A 87 -14.37 -7.35 -1.85
CA LYS A 87 -15.58 -6.55 -2.08
C LYS A 87 -16.77 -6.95 -1.21
N ARG A 88 -16.66 -8.03 -0.44
CA ARG A 88 -17.75 -8.49 0.44
C ARG A 88 -17.84 -7.58 1.67
N GLU A 89 -19.03 -7.51 2.25
CA GLU A 89 -19.32 -6.75 3.47
C GLU A 89 -18.42 -7.16 4.64
N GLU A 90 -18.13 -8.46 4.78
CA GLU A 90 -17.25 -9.02 5.81
C GLU A 90 -15.81 -8.47 5.78
N PHE A 91 -15.42 -7.78 4.70
CA PHE A 91 -14.14 -7.10 4.54
C PHE A 91 -14.27 -5.59 4.35
N ASP A 92 -15.38 -4.99 4.75
CA ASP A 92 -15.66 -3.54 4.66
C ASP A 92 -15.52 -2.98 3.23
N TYR A 93 -15.74 -3.80 2.20
CA TYR A 93 -15.63 -3.40 0.80
C TYR A 93 -14.27 -2.78 0.42
N VAL A 94 -13.18 -3.17 1.10
CA VAL A 94 -11.86 -2.51 0.96
C VAL A 94 -11.28 -2.58 -0.46
N ALA A 95 -11.73 -3.51 -1.30
CA ALA A 95 -11.34 -3.59 -2.72
C ALA A 95 -12.15 -2.67 -3.65
N SER A 96 -13.16 -1.96 -3.13
CA SER A 96 -13.92 -0.93 -3.84
C SER A 96 -13.32 0.48 -3.66
N PHE A 97 -12.21 0.60 -2.93
CA PHE A 97 -11.51 1.86 -2.71
C PHE A 97 -10.94 2.40 -4.03
N ASP A 98 -11.19 3.66 -4.32
CA ASP A 98 -10.69 4.32 -5.54
C ASP A 98 -9.30 4.92 -5.29
N TYR A 99 -8.28 4.25 -5.82
CA TYR A 99 -6.89 4.65 -5.65
C TYR A 99 -6.48 5.84 -6.54
N GLU A 100 -7.33 6.32 -7.47
CA GLU A 100 -7.05 7.48 -8.32
C GLU A 100 -7.47 8.80 -7.69
N VAL A 101 -8.66 8.83 -7.07
CA VAL A 101 -9.23 10.05 -6.47
C VAL A 101 -8.62 10.35 -5.11
N ASP A 102 -8.27 9.32 -4.33
CA ASP A 102 -7.77 9.51 -2.96
C ASP A 102 -6.26 9.81 -2.86
N PHE A 103 -5.54 9.76 -3.99
CA PHE A 103 -4.13 10.17 -4.10
C PHE A 103 -3.95 11.20 -5.21
N GLU A 104 -4.27 12.47 -4.92
CA GLU A 104 -3.50 13.57 -5.49
C GLU A 104 -2.04 13.43 -4.99
N VAL A 105 -1.27 12.53 -5.61
CA VAL A 105 0.18 12.49 -5.44
C VAL A 105 0.71 13.74 -6.13
N LYS A 106 0.80 14.85 -5.38
CA LYS A 106 1.75 15.89 -5.73
C LYS A 106 3.14 15.27 -5.63
N LEU A 107 3.63 14.75 -6.75
CA LEU A 107 5.05 14.46 -6.91
C LEU A 107 5.80 15.73 -6.48
N PRO A 108 6.82 15.63 -5.62
CA PRO A 108 7.65 16.79 -5.34
C PRO A 108 8.20 17.27 -6.68
N GLU A 109 7.91 18.52 -7.04
CA GLU A 109 8.58 19.19 -8.15
C GLU A 109 10.07 18.96 -7.94
N GLN A 110 10.68 18.23 -8.88
CA GLN A 110 12.13 18.07 -8.88
C GLN A 110 12.70 19.48 -8.84
N ALA A 111 13.37 19.82 -7.74
CA ALA A 111 14.11 21.06 -7.63
C ALA A 111 15.11 21.09 -8.79
N VAL A 112 14.75 21.82 -9.84
CA VAL A 112 15.64 22.13 -10.94
C VAL A 112 16.76 22.95 -10.34
N VAL A 113 17.85 22.29 -9.98
CA VAL A 113 19.13 22.95 -9.70
C VAL A 113 19.60 23.53 -11.03
N LYS A 114 19.17 24.75 -11.32
CA LYS A 114 19.84 25.57 -12.33
C LYS A 114 21.19 25.96 -11.73
N LYS A 115 22.26 25.39 -12.30
CA LYS A 115 23.62 25.88 -12.16
C LYS A 115 23.74 27.28 -12.76
#